data_AF-A0A177EI42-F1
#
_entry.id   AF-A0A177EI42-F1
#
_cell.length_a   1.000
_cell.length_b   1.000
_cell.length_c   1.000
_cell.angle_alpha   90.00
_cell.angle_beta   90.00
_cell.angle_gamma   90.00
#
_symmetry.space_group_name_H-M   'P 1'
#
loop_
_entity.id
_entity.type
_entity.pdbx_description
1 polymer ?
#
loop_
_entity_poly.entity_id
_entity_poly.type
_entity_poly.pdbx_seq_one_letter_code
_entity_poly.pdbx_strand_id
1 'polypeptide(L)'
;MLLRGTLQGHAKAITSSAVYEGILYTTSEDGFIKGWDVRCEKAVRSADAKVPVYSAVVCDGVFFYADYSGFVHRMESLVQTQVSNCPVSLAESGGELFGYDKRGRVHQIDRKDLSFATVASMDEGYGLKCIAREEGDSGFLMALASSAGVGLVRGRDASFSLSFSAPLPEWCWDLAFSGTGEELLFVCSDGSMRSLPLASSEASCASEKSGASVVFVADYPLKALRVSRGWGGG
;
A
#
# COMPACT_ATOMS: atom_id res chain seq x y z
N MET A 1 -16.52 10.04 17.83
CA MET A 1 -15.06 9.99 18.10
C MET A 1 -14.47 11.32 17.67
N LEU A 2 -14.09 12.16 18.64
CA LEU A 2 -13.44 13.46 18.38
C LEU A 2 -11.98 13.22 17.96
N LEU A 3 -11.49 14.02 17.01
CA LEU A 3 -10.07 14.10 16.65
C LEU A 3 -9.24 14.24 17.95
N ARG A 4 -8.37 13.29 18.26
CA ARG A 4 -7.41 13.41 19.36
C ARG A 4 -6.02 13.60 18.76
N GLY A 5 -5.57 14.85 18.77
CA GLY A 5 -4.18 15.22 18.50
C GLY A 5 -3.80 15.48 17.04
N THR A 6 -2.80 16.33 16.86
CA THR A 6 -2.01 16.45 15.62
C THR A 6 -0.58 16.06 15.94
N LEU A 7 -0.09 14.98 15.33
CA LEU A 7 1.29 14.53 15.50
C LEU A 7 2.18 15.29 14.51
N GLN A 8 3.02 16.19 15.02
CA GLN A 8 3.92 17.01 14.20
C GLN A 8 5.38 16.57 14.41
N GLY A 9 6.16 16.55 13.34
CA GLY A 9 7.62 16.31 13.44
C GLY A 9 8.32 15.86 12.17
N HIS A 10 7.60 15.41 11.14
CA HIS A 10 8.19 15.21 9.81
C HIS A 10 8.41 16.55 9.11
N ALA A 11 9.52 16.66 8.37
CA ALA A 11 9.90 17.86 7.62
C ALA A 11 9.35 17.85 6.18
N LYS A 12 8.91 16.69 5.69
CA LYS A 12 8.33 16.49 4.36
C LYS A 12 7.06 15.63 4.43
N ALA A 13 6.52 15.29 3.26
CA ALA A 13 5.34 14.46 3.13
C ALA A 13 5.50 13.10 3.79
N ILE A 14 4.50 12.71 4.58
CA ILE A 14 4.34 11.35 5.07
C ILE A 14 3.90 10.48 3.89
N THR A 15 4.62 9.39 3.67
CA THR A 15 4.44 8.52 2.51
C THR A 15 3.68 7.23 2.85
N SER A 16 3.84 6.74 4.07
CA SER A 16 3.16 5.55 4.55
C SER A 16 3.03 5.56 6.08
N SER A 17 2.15 4.72 6.59
CA SER A 17 1.96 4.53 8.02
C SER A 17 1.54 3.09 8.32
N ALA A 18 2.05 2.53 9.41
CA ALA A 18 1.67 1.22 9.90
C ALA A 18 1.59 1.21 11.43
N VAL A 19 0.73 0.38 12.01
CA VAL A 19 0.65 0.22 13.46
C VAL A 19 1.36 -1.07 13.85
N TYR A 20 2.26 -0.98 14.82
CA TYR A 20 3.03 -2.11 15.33
C TYR A 20 3.20 -1.96 16.85
N GLU A 21 2.84 -3.01 17.60
CA GLU A 21 2.90 -3.02 19.07
C GLU A 21 2.19 -1.82 19.74
N GLY A 22 1.07 -1.36 19.15
CA GLY A 22 0.31 -0.20 19.65
C GLY A 22 0.99 1.16 19.40
N ILE A 23 2.10 1.19 18.68
CA ILE A 23 2.79 2.39 18.22
C ILE A 23 2.41 2.62 16.75
N LEU A 24 1.99 3.84 16.43
CA LEU A 24 1.85 4.27 15.04
C LEU A 24 3.24 4.61 14.51
N TYR A 25 3.66 3.96 13.43
CA TYR A 25 4.85 4.36 12.69
C TYR A 25 4.45 5.12 11.44
N THR A 26 5.21 6.16 11.12
CA THR A 26 5.08 6.92 9.88
C THR A 26 6.42 7.00 9.17
N THR A 27 6.38 6.88 7.85
CA THR A 27 7.53 7.06 6.97
C THR A 27 7.38 8.34 6.16
N SER A 28 8.49 8.92 5.71
CA SER A 28 8.48 10.23 5.08
C SER A 28 9.57 10.40 4.03
N GLU A 29 9.35 11.34 3.11
CA GLU A 29 10.35 11.79 2.14
C GLU A 29 11.54 12.53 2.79
N ASP A 30 11.43 12.89 4.07
CA ASP A 30 12.54 13.46 4.84
C ASP A 30 13.59 12.42 5.25
N GLY A 31 13.33 11.14 4.99
CA GLY A 31 14.22 10.03 5.29
C GLY A 31 14.18 9.55 6.75
N PHE A 32 13.23 10.05 7.55
CA PHE A 32 12.99 9.55 8.89
C PHE A 32 11.78 8.60 8.93
N ILE A 33 11.90 7.61 9.82
CA ILE A 33 10.80 6.78 10.29
C ILE A 33 10.54 7.17 11.74
N LYS A 34 9.31 7.60 12.05
CA LYS A 34 8.94 8.04 13.41
C LYS A 34 7.87 7.12 13.99
N GLY A 35 8.05 6.74 15.25
CA GLY A 35 7.06 5.99 16.03
C GLY A 35 6.38 6.91 17.04
N TRP A 36 5.06 6.82 17.13
CA TRP A 36 4.20 7.70 17.92
C TRP A 36 3.34 6.90 18.90
N ASP A 37 3.36 7.29 20.18
CA ASP A 37 2.31 6.87 21.10
C ASP A 37 1.11 7.80 20.92
N VAL A 38 0.08 7.29 20.25
CA VAL A 38 -1.15 8.04 19.95
C VAL A 38 -1.92 8.48 21.19
N ARG A 39 -1.68 7.87 22.35
CA ARG A 39 -2.34 8.25 23.62
C ARG A 39 -1.68 9.48 24.25
N CYS A 40 -0.38 9.64 24.03
CA CYS A 40 0.45 10.68 24.63
C CYS A 40 0.82 11.80 23.65
N GLU A 41 0.40 11.69 22.38
CA GLU A 41 0.66 12.64 21.28
C GLU A 41 2.15 12.99 21.09
N LYS A 42 3.04 12.03 21.37
CA LYS A 42 4.50 12.24 21.31
C LYS A 42 5.18 11.20 20.43
N ALA A 43 6.23 11.65 19.73
CA ALA A 43 7.19 10.75 19.11
C ALA A 43 7.95 10.02 20.21
N VAL A 44 7.85 8.69 20.21
CA VAL A 44 8.54 7.79 21.14
C VAL A 44 9.75 7.11 20.49
N ARG A 45 9.80 7.09 19.15
CA ARG A 45 10.91 6.52 18.37
C ARG A 45 11.21 7.40 17.15
N SER A 46 12.46 7.45 16.73
CA SER A 46 12.89 8.10 15.50
C SER A 46 14.11 7.37 14.96
N ALA A 47 14.03 6.89 13.72
CA ALA A 47 15.12 6.24 13.01
C ALA A 47 15.40 7.01 11.71
N ASP A 48 16.68 7.14 11.37
CA ASP A 48 17.14 7.80 10.16
C ASP A 48 17.47 6.72 9.12
N ALA A 49 16.63 6.61 8.09
CA ALA A 49 16.82 5.66 6.98
C ALA A 49 17.87 6.14 5.99
N LYS A 50 18.40 7.37 6.13
CA LYS A 50 19.38 8.04 5.25
C LYS A 50 18.90 8.31 3.83
N VAL A 51 17.70 7.83 3.47
CA VAL A 51 17.08 8.00 2.16
C VAL A 51 15.57 8.21 2.32
N PRO A 52 14.91 8.94 1.39
CA PRO A 52 13.46 9.06 1.36
C PRO A 52 12.78 7.68 1.37
N VAL A 53 11.80 7.50 2.26
CA VAL A 53 11.08 6.22 2.42
C VAL A 53 9.75 6.30 1.68
N TYR A 54 9.42 5.30 0.86
CA TYR A 54 8.23 5.28 0.00
C TYR A 54 7.05 4.52 0.61
N SER A 55 7.30 3.33 1.14
CA SER A 55 6.24 2.44 1.65
C SER A 55 6.73 1.70 2.89
N ALA A 56 5.82 1.37 3.80
CA ALA A 56 6.13 0.49 4.92
C ALA A 56 4.95 -0.44 5.24
N VAL A 57 5.28 -1.61 5.79
CA VAL A 57 4.31 -2.62 6.21
C VAL A 57 4.86 -3.39 7.41
N VAL A 58 3.97 -3.94 8.22
CA VAL A 58 4.33 -4.82 9.33
C VAL A 58 3.90 -6.22 8.95
N CYS A 59 4.85 -7.13 8.79
CA CYS A 59 4.60 -8.50 8.39
C CYS A 59 5.13 -9.44 9.47
N ASP A 60 4.26 -10.29 10.04
CA ASP A 60 4.61 -11.26 11.09
C ASP A 60 5.39 -10.62 12.26
N GLY A 61 4.90 -9.46 12.72
CA GLY A 61 5.52 -8.72 13.81
C GLY A 61 6.88 -8.11 13.48
N VAL A 62 7.24 -7.96 12.21
CA VAL A 62 8.47 -7.28 11.76
C VAL A 62 8.10 -6.10 10.88
N PHE A 63 8.71 -4.94 11.14
CA PHE A 63 8.50 -3.74 10.34
C PHE A 63 9.44 -3.75 9.12
N PHE A 64 8.87 -3.66 7.92
CA PHE A 64 9.60 -3.54 6.67
C PHE A 64 9.31 -2.18 6.04
N TYR A 65 10.30 -1.63 5.34
CA TYR A 65 10.11 -0.42 4.56
C TYR A 65 10.86 -0.49 3.23
N ALA A 66 10.30 0.19 2.23
CA ALA A 66 10.90 0.36 0.92
C ALA A 66 11.25 1.82 0.70
N ASP A 67 12.44 2.09 0.18
CA ASP A 67 12.87 3.43 -0.16
C ASP A 67 12.59 3.82 -1.62
N TYR A 68 12.86 5.08 -1.96
CA TYR A 68 12.67 5.57 -3.32
C TYR A 68 13.68 5.00 -4.34
N SER A 69 14.74 4.33 -3.89
CA SER A 69 15.73 3.68 -4.76
C SER A 69 15.37 2.24 -5.08
N GLY A 70 14.31 1.71 -4.45
CA GLY A 70 13.80 0.35 -4.65
C GLY A 70 14.48 -0.70 -3.77
N PHE A 71 15.18 -0.28 -2.71
CA PHE A 71 15.61 -1.20 -1.67
C PHE A 71 14.46 -1.46 -0.69
N VAL A 72 14.35 -2.71 -0.28
CA VAL A 72 13.50 -3.15 0.82
C VAL A 72 14.40 -3.46 2.01
N HIS A 73 14.02 -2.95 3.16
CA HIS A 73 14.76 -2.99 4.40
C HIS A 73 13.94 -3.67 5.48
N ARG A 74 14.61 -4.43 6.33
CA ARG A 74 14.05 -4.93 7.58
C ARG A 74 14.44 -4.00 8.72
N MET A 75 13.47 -3.39 9.40
CA MET A 75 13.74 -2.48 10.52
C MET A 75 14.51 -3.22 11.62
N GLU A 76 15.44 -2.50 12.26
CA GLU A 76 16.36 -3.02 13.29
C GLU A 76 17.42 -4.01 12.78
N SER A 77 17.46 -4.29 11.47
CA SER A 77 18.48 -5.11 10.83
C SER A 77 19.34 -4.29 9.87
N LEU A 78 20.54 -4.80 9.57
CA LEU A 78 21.36 -4.33 8.44
C LEU A 78 20.99 -5.03 7.13
N VAL A 79 20.05 -5.99 7.17
CA VAL A 79 19.60 -6.73 5.99
C VAL A 79 18.71 -5.84 5.12
N GLN A 80 19.16 -5.65 3.88
CA GLN A 80 18.45 -4.92 2.83
C GLN A 80 18.69 -5.62 1.48
N THR A 81 17.71 -5.53 0.59
CA THR A 81 17.84 -6.03 -0.79
C THR A 81 17.28 -5.01 -1.76
N GLN A 82 17.98 -4.80 -2.89
CA GLN A 82 17.44 -4.03 -4.00
C GLN A 82 16.47 -4.89 -4.82
N VAL A 83 15.18 -4.68 -4.63
CA VAL A 83 14.11 -5.39 -5.35
C VAL A 83 13.88 -4.76 -6.73
N SER A 84 14.08 -3.45 -6.85
CA SER A 84 13.93 -2.72 -8.11
C SER A 84 14.85 -1.51 -8.17
N ASN A 85 14.99 -0.91 -9.37
CA ASN A 85 15.68 0.37 -9.57
C ASN A 85 14.71 1.56 -9.50
N CYS A 86 13.56 1.36 -8.87
CA CYS A 86 12.50 2.35 -8.71
C CYS A 86 11.71 2.04 -7.43
N PRO A 87 10.96 3.03 -6.89
CA PRO A 87 10.19 2.82 -5.66
C PRO A 87 9.26 1.61 -5.73
N VAL A 88 9.11 0.93 -4.59
CA VAL A 88 8.33 -0.29 -4.43
C VAL A 88 7.24 -0.08 -3.37
N SER A 89 5.98 -0.25 -3.74
CA SER A 89 4.88 -0.36 -2.77
C SER A 89 4.95 -1.71 -2.08
N LEU A 90 4.79 -1.75 -0.76
CA LEU A 90 4.79 -2.99 0.01
C LEU A 90 3.37 -3.36 0.43
N ALA A 91 3.08 -4.65 0.41
CA ALA A 91 1.87 -5.24 0.98
C ALA A 91 2.22 -6.53 1.71
N GLU A 92 1.43 -6.88 2.72
CA GLU A 92 1.53 -8.15 3.42
C GLU A 92 0.17 -8.82 3.44
N SER A 93 0.17 -10.15 3.49
CA SER A 93 -1.01 -10.94 3.78
C SER A 93 -0.61 -12.32 4.23
N GLY A 94 -1.19 -12.83 5.32
CA GLY A 94 -0.92 -14.20 5.78
C GLY A 94 0.54 -14.45 6.17
N GLY A 95 1.28 -13.38 6.52
CA GLY A 95 2.72 -13.46 6.78
C GLY A 95 3.60 -13.52 5.52
N GLU A 96 3.01 -13.44 4.32
CA GLU A 96 3.74 -13.25 3.08
C GLU A 96 3.99 -11.75 2.83
N LEU A 97 5.16 -11.44 2.29
CA LEU A 97 5.56 -10.07 1.95
C LEU A 97 5.65 -9.91 0.44
N PHE A 98 5.01 -8.86 -0.07
CA PHE A 98 4.98 -8.54 -1.49
C PHE A 98 5.49 -7.13 -1.76
N GLY A 99 6.15 -6.97 -2.90
CA GLY A 99 6.55 -5.68 -3.46
C GLY A 99 5.92 -5.47 -4.82
N TYR A 100 5.40 -4.27 -5.08
CA TYR A 100 4.93 -3.85 -6.39
C TYR A 100 5.71 -2.62 -6.85
N ASP A 101 6.47 -2.78 -7.93
CA ASP A 101 7.35 -1.72 -8.41
C ASP A 101 6.68 -0.82 -9.46
N LYS A 102 7.31 0.33 -9.70
CA LYS A 102 6.84 1.32 -10.67
C LYS A 102 6.86 0.86 -12.14
N ARG A 103 7.43 -0.31 -12.43
CA ARG A 103 7.40 -0.93 -13.76
C ARG A 103 6.25 -1.94 -13.90
N GLY A 104 5.36 -2.02 -12.92
CA GLY A 104 4.21 -2.92 -12.95
C GLY A 104 4.54 -4.34 -12.50
N ARG A 105 5.74 -4.60 -11.95
CA ARG A 105 6.14 -5.96 -11.54
C ARG A 105 5.78 -6.22 -10.09
N VAL A 106 5.28 -7.41 -9.84
CA VAL A 106 4.99 -7.95 -8.51
C VAL A 106 6.10 -8.91 -8.11
N HIS A 107 6.61 -8.72 -6.91
CA HIS A 107 7.68 -9.51 -6.31
C HIS A 107 7.17 -10.14 -5.02
N GLN A 108 7.39 -11.43 -4.85
CA GLN A 108 7.28 -12.09 -3.54
C GLN A 108 8.65 -12.02 -2.87
N ILE A 109 8.70 -11.58 -1.61
CA ILE A 109 9.93 -11.29 -0.86
C ILE A 109 9.97 -12.19 0.38
N ASP A 110 11.05 -12.96 0.54
CA ASP A 110 11.28 -13.72 1.76
C ASP A 110 11.60 -12.76 2.91
N ARG A 111 10.82 -12.85 3.98
CA ARG A 111 10.90 -11.92 5.12
C ARG A 111 12.17 -12.10 5.99
N LYS A 112 12.87 -13.23 5.87
CA LYS A 112 14.05 -13.55 6.70
C LYS A 112 15.32 -13.01 6.07
N ASP A 113 15.52 -13.27 4.78
CA ASP A 113 16.75 -12.91 4.07
C ASP A 113 16.57 -11.85 2.98
N LEU A 114 15.33 -11.43 2.72
CA LEU A 114 14.97 -10.49 1.66
C LEU A 114 15.37 -10.95 0.26
N SER A 115 15.54 -12.26 0.04
CA SER A 115 15.53 -12.83 -1.30
C SER A 115 14.15 -12.63 -1.93
N PHE A 116 14.08 -12.53 -3.25
CA PHE A 116 12.81 -12.25 -3.93
C PHE A 116 12.72 -12.93 -5.29
N ALA A 117 11.49 -13.14 -5.73
CA ALA A 117 11.16 -13.58 -7.08
C ALA A 117 10.11 -12.64 -7.68
N THR A 118 10.28 -12.26 -8.94
CA THR A 118 9.20 -11.61 -9.70
C THR A 118 8.18 -12.67 -10.09
N VAL A 119 6.95 -12.51 -9.61
CA VAL A 119 5.89 -13.53 -9.70
C VAL A 119 4.76 -13.16 -10.66
N ALA A 120 4.56 -11.86 -10.90
CA ALA A 120 3.60 -11.37 -11.88
C ALA A 120 4.03 -10.02 -12.43
N SER A 121 3.42 -9.61 -13.54
CA SER A 121 3.63 -8.30 -14.16
C SER A 121 2.29 -7.79 -14.67
N MET A 122 2.07 -6.49 -14.50
CA MET A 122 1.05 -5.74 -15.19
C MET A 122 1.76 -4.97 -16.31
N ASP A 123 1.54 -5.38 -17.55
CA ASP A 123 2.38 -4.97 -18.70
C ASP A 123 2.25 -3.49 -19.08
N GLU A 124 1.30 -2.77 -18.47
CA GLU A 124 1.02 -1.37 -18.79
C GLU A 124 0.97 -0.49 -17.54
N GLY A 125 1.66 0.65 -17.63
CA GLY A 125 1.54 1.75 -16.69
C GLY A 125 2.61 1.80 -15.59
N TYR A 126 2.52 2.86 -14.82
CA TYR A 126 3.38 3.15 -13.69
C TYR A 126 2.75 2.61 -12.41
N GLY A 127 3.38 1.62 -11.76
CA GLY A 127 2.88 1.05 -10.52
C GLY A 127 2.89 2.06 -9.37
N LEU A 128 1.77 2.21 -8.68
CA LEU A 128 1.58 3.20 -7.62
C LEU A 128 1.46 2.55 -6.24
N LYS A 129 0.49 1.65 -6.08
CA LYS A 129 0.20 0.99 -4.81
C LYS A 129 -0.22 -0.46 -5.00
N CYS A 130 0.13 -1.32 -4.05
CA CYS A 130 -0.44 -2.65 -3.91
C CYS A 130 -1.06 -2.83 -2.52
N ILE A 131 -2.07 -3.69 -2.45
CA ILE A 131 -2.62 -4.25 -1.22
C ILE A 131 -2.84 -5.75 -1.45
N ALA A 132 -2.80 -6.53 -0.38
CA ALA A 132 -2.98 -7.98 -0.44
C ALA A 132 -3.99 -8.42 0.62
N ARG A 133 -4.59 -9.59 0.39
CA ARG A 133 -5.43 -10.29 1.36
C ARG A 133 -5.38 -11.80 1.11
N GLU A 134 -5.75 -12.57 2.12
CA GLU A 134 -5.88 -14.02 2.01
C GLU A 134 -7.16 -14.38 1.24
N GLU A 135 -7.10 -15.46 0.46
CA GLU A 135 -8.20 -16.04 -0.29
C GLU A 135 -8.23 -17.56 -0.04
N GLY A 136 -8.95 -17.99 1.00
CA GLY A 136 -8.96 -19.39 1.45
C GLY A 136 -7.68 -19.79 2.18
N ASP A 137 -7.41 -21.11 2.25
CA ASP A 137 -6.35 -21.66 3.13
C ASP A 137 -4.91 -21.38 2.66
N SER A 138 -4.69 -21.22 1.35
CA SER A 138 -3.34 -20.99 0.77
C SER A 138 -3.33 -20.03 -0.43
N GLY A 139 -4.44 -19.32 -0.63
CA GLY A 139 -4.59 -18.35 -1.69
C GLY A 139 -4.39 -16.93 -1.19
N PHE A 140 -4.00 -16.05 -2.09
CA PHE A 140 -3.97 -14.63 -1.85
C PHE A 140 -4.45 -13.88 -3.09
N LEU A 141 -5.09 -12.75 -2.83
CA LEU A 141 -5.50 -11.79 -3.83
C LEU A 141 -4.78 -10.48 -3.59
N MET A 142 -4.01 -10.04 -4.59
CA MET A 142 -3.36 -8.75 -4.61
C MET A 142 -4.11 -7.82 -5.55
N ALA A 143 -4.41 -6.61 -5.09
CA ALA A 143 -4.89 -5.53 -5.93
C ALA A 143 -3.75 -4.54 -6.19
N LEU A 144 -3.63 -4.11 -7.45
CA LEU A 144 -2.55 -3.27 -7.96
C LEU A 144 -3.13 -2.02 -8.58
N ALA A 145 -2.63 -0.86 -8.18
CA ALA A 145 -3.04 0.44 -8.71
C ALA A 145 -1.91 1.02 -9.55
N SER A 146 -2.25 1.54 -10.72
CA SER A 146 -1.27 2.13 -11.64
C SER A 146 -1.79 3.40 -12.30
N SER A 147 -0.91 4.05 -13.06
CA SER A 147 -1.27 5.16 -13.95
C SER A 147 -2.19 4.76 -15.11
N ALA A 148 -2.31 3.47 -15.42
CA ALA A 148 -3.05 2.95 -16.57
C ALA A 148 -4.28 2.12 -16.17
N GLY A 149 -4.55 1.96 -14.88
CA GLY A 149 -5.65 1.11 -14.43
C GLY A 149 -5.39 0.35 -13.14
N VAL A 150 -6.22 -0.67 -12.94
CA VAL A 150 -6.20 -1.55 -11.77
C VAL A 150 -6.01 -3.00 -12.22
N GLY A 151 -5.14 -3.74 -11.54
CA GLY A 151 -4.90 -5.15 -11.77
C GLY A 151 -5.21 -6.00 -10.54
N LEU A 152 -5.58 -7.26 -10.76
CA LEU A 152 -5.71 -8.26 -9.71
C LEU A 152 -4.79 -9.44 -10.00
N VAL A 153 -3.85 -9.70 -9.10
CA VAL A 153 -3.00 -10.89 -9.14
C VAL A 153 -3.52 -11.87 -8.11
N ARG A 154 -3.86 -13.07 -8.55
CA ARG A 154 -4.14 -14.20 -7.67
C ARG A 154 -2.92 -15.06 -7.59
N GLY A 155 -2.65 -15.59 -6.41
CA GLY A 155 -1.78 -16.74 -6.34
C GLY A 155 -2.20 -17.74 -5.28
N ARG A 156 -1.68 -18.95 -5.47
CA ARG A 156 -1.97 -20.13 -4.67
C ARG A 156 -0.78 -21.06 -4.80
N ASP A 157 -0.31 -21.60 -3.67
CA ASP A 157 0.76 -22.61 -3.63
C ASP A 157 1.99 -22.22 -4.49
N ALA A 158 2.44 -20.97 -4.36
CA ALA A 158 3.54 -20.35 -5.13
C ALA A 158 3.31 -20.16 -6.65
N SER A 159 2.12 -20.45 -7.16
CA SER A 159 1.70 -20.07 -8.51
C SER A 159 0.99 -18.72 -8.48
N PHE A 160 1.37 -17.81 -9.37
CA PHE A 160 0.80 -16.46 -9.47
C PHE A 160 0.32 -16.22 -10.88
N SER A 161 -0.84 -15.57 -11.02
CA SER A 161 -1.34 -15.13 -12.32
C SER A 161 -2.12 -13.82 -12.22
N LEU A 162 -1.98 -12.99 -13.25
CA LEU A 162 -2.82 -11.81 -13.44
C LEU A 162 -4.23 -12.31 -13.81
N SER A 163 -5.15 -12.18 -12.86
CA SER A 163 -6.52 -12.66 -13.00
C SER A 163 -7.47 -11.61 -13.57
N PHE A 164 -7.10 -10.33 -13.48
CA PHE A 164 -7.88 -9.21 -14.01
C PHE A 164 -6.97 -8.01 -14.29
N SER A 165 -7.28 -7.25 -15.34
CA SER A 165 -6.74 -5.93 -15.60
C SER A 165 -7.83 -5.07 -16.22
N ALA A 166 -8.15 -3.94 -15.59
CA ALA A 166 -9.05 -2.94 -16.15
C ALA A 166 -8.24 -1.70 -16.51
N PRO A 167 -8.08 -1.38 -17.81
CA PRO A 167 -7.47 -0.13 -18.21
C PRO A 167 -8.37 1.03 -17.79
N LEU A 168 -7.77 2.06 -17.21
CA LEU A 168 -8.43 3.30 -16.86
C LEU A 168 -7.72 4.46 -17.58
N PRO A 169 -8.47 5.45 -18.07
CA PRO A 169 -7.86 6.64 -18.69
C PRO A 169 -7.10 7.52 -17.68
N GLU A 170 -7.25 7.25 -16.39
CA GLU A 170 -6.79 8.08 -15.29
C GLU A 170 -5.93 7.26 -14.31
N TRP A 171 -5.06 7.95 -13.56
CA TRP A 171 -4.24 7.28 -12.56
C TRP A 171 -5.08 6.82 -11.39
N CYS A 172 -4.87 5.58 -10.97
CA CYS A 172 -5.43 5.04 -9.74
C CYS A 172 -4.45 5.28 -8.59
N TRP A 173 -4.83 6.12 -7.62
CA TRP A 173 -3.92 6.54 -6.55
C TRP A 173 -3.90 5.58 -5.37
N ASP A 174 -5.06 5.02 -5.03
CA ASP A 174 -5.22 4.24 -3.81
C ASP A 174 -6.28 3.14 -3.96
N LEU A 175 -6.15 2.10 -3.14
CA LEU A 175 -6.94 0.88 -3.11
C LEU A 175 -7.30 0.51 -1.68
N ALA A 176 -8.48 -0.06 -1.51
CA ALA A 176 -8.88 -0.77 -0.30
C ALA A 176 -9.85 -1.89 -0.63
N PHE A 177 -9.70 -3.06 0.01
CA PHE A 177 -10.77 -4.05 0.00
C PHE A 177 -11.93 -3.55 0.88
N SER A 178 -13.17 -3.85 0.47
CA SER A 178 -14.34 -3.62 1.32
C SER A 178 -14.24 -4.45 2.60
N GLY A 179 -14.97 -4.08 3.66
CA GLY A 179 -14.96 -4.83 4.93
C GLY A 179 -15.50 -6.26 4.79
N THR A 180 -16.37 -6.50 3.79
CA THR A 180 -16.80 -7.87 3.42
C THR A 180 -15.76 -8.59 2.58
N GLY A 181 -14.81 -7.86 1.98
CA GLY A 181 -13.88 -8.39 1.01
C GLY A 181 -14.54 -8.79 -0.32
N GLU A 182 -15.77 -8.40 -0.59
CA GLU A 182 -16.43 -8.76 -1.84
C GLU A 182 -16.14 -7.77 -2.96
N GLU A 183 -15.62 -6.59 -2.62
CA GLU A 183 -15.37 -5.50 -3.55
C GLU A 183 -13.98 -4.90 -3.33
N LEU A 184 -13.40 -4.40 -4.40
CA LEU A 184 -12.24 -3.51 -4.38
C LEU A 184 -12.70 -2.08 -4.58
N LEU A 185 -12.37 -1.21 -3.62
CA LEU A 185 -12.57 0.23 -3.72
C LEU A 185 -11.29 0.90 -4.18
N PHE A 186 -11.41 1.89 -5.05
CA PHE A 186 -10.27 2.63 -5.56
C PHE A 186 -10.63 4.07 -5.93
N VAL A 187 -9.62 4.93 -6.01
CA VAL A 187 -9.78 6.37 -6.28
C VAL A 187 -8.86 6.82 -7.41
N CYS A 188 -9.39 7.68 -8.27
CA CYS A 188 -8.74 8.08 -9.52
C CYS A 188 -8.46 9.58 -9.60
N SER A 189 -7.55 10.00 -10.50
CA SER A 189 -7.22 11.42 -10.76
C SER A 189 -8.40 12.30 -11.15
N ASP A 190 -9.44 11.73 -11.76
CA ASP A 190 -10.69 12.45 -12.09
C ASP A 190 -11.54 12.80 -10.84
N GLY A 191 -11.05 12.46 -9.65
CA GLY A 191 -11.73 12.64 -8.38
C GLY A 191 -12.90 11.69 -8.18
N SER A 192 -12.99 10.62 -8.97
CA SER A 192 -13.97 9.56 -8.74
C SER A 192 -13.47 8.54 -7.72
N MET A 193 -14.37 8.12 -6.85
CA MET A 193 -14.25 6.86 -6.13
C MET A 193 -15.03 5.81 -6.90
N ARG A 194 -14.46 4.62 -6.97
CA ARG A 194 -14.90 3.53 -7.83
C ARG A 194 -14.90 2.22 -7.05
N SER A 195 -15.88 1.35 -7.29
CA SER A 195 -15.90 -0.01 -6.75
C SER A 195 -15.86 -1.05 -7.86
N LEU A 196 -15.20 -2.17 -7.60
CA LEU A 196 -15.13 -3.33 -8.49
C LEU A 196 -15.55 -4.58 -7.69
N PRO A 197 -16.70 -5.19 -8.00
CA PRO A 197 -17.08 -6.47 -7.40
C PRO A 197 -16.10 -7.56 -7.83
N LEU A 198 -15.56 -8.30 -6.86
CA LEU A 198 -14.54 -9.33 -7.10
C LEU A 198 -15.13 -10.65 -7.60
N ALA A 199 -16.44 -10.82 -7.45
CA ALA A 199 -17.20 -11.97 -7.93
C ALA A 199 -17.66 -11.82 -9.39
N SER A 200 -17.75 -10.59 -9.92
CA SER A 200 -18.20 -10.36 -11.29
C SER A 200 -17.04 -10.43 -12.28
N SER A 201 -17.20 -11.22 -13.34
CA SER A 201 -16.29 -11.21 -14.50
C SER A 201 -16.44 -9.95 -15.36
N GLU A 202 -17.49 -9.16 -15.12
CA GLU A 202 -17.73 -7.89 -15.81
C GLU A 202 -17.26 -6.73 -14.93
N ALA A 203 -16.54 -5.79 -15.55
CA ALA A 203 -16.07 -4.55 -14.94
C ALA A 203 -17.22 -3.54 -14.79
N SER A 204 -18.29 -3.91 -14.08
CA SER A 204 -19.34 -2.95 -13.71
C SER A 204 -18.83 -2.12 -12.54
N CYS A 205 -18.09 -1.08 -12.88
CA CYS A 205 -17.53 -0.17 -11.90
C CYS A 205 -18.57 0.88 -11.51
N ALA A 206 -19.09 0.83 -10.27
CA ALA A 206 -19.89 1.93 -9.76
C ALA A 206 -18.96 3.12 -9.46
N SER A 207 -19.33 4.32 -9.90
CA SER A 207 -18.50 5.53 -9.77
C SER A 207 -19.27 6.66 -9.11
N GLU A 208 -18.63 7.32 -8.14
CA GLU A 208 -19.15 8.52 -7.47
C GLU A 208 -18.07 9.61 -7.44
N LYS A 209 -18.45 10.87 -7.73
CA LYS A 209 -17.53 12.01 -7.60
C LYS A 209 -17.29 12.33 -6.13
N SER A 210 -16.08 12.08 -5.65
CA SER A 210 -15.69 12.26 -4.24
C SER A 210 -14.58 13.30 -4.05
N GLY A 211 -13.80 13.63 -5.09
CA GLY A 211 -12.59 14.44 -4.96
C GLY A 211 -11.56 13.84 -3.99
N ALA A 212 -11.64 12.54 -3.70
CA ALA A 212 -10.74 11.84 -2.81
C ALA A 212 -9.47 11.40 -3.56
N SER A 213 -8.35 11.39 -2.86
CA SER A 213 -7.06 10.90 -3.39
C SER A 213 -6.59 9.63 -2.67
N VAL A 214 -7.28 9.26 -1.58
CA VAL A 214 -6.93 8.15 -0.69
C VAL A 214 -8.24 7.50 -0.21
N VAL A 215 -8.25 6.18 -0.05
CA VAL A 215 -9.40 5.40 0.43
C VAL A 215 -8.97 4.50 1.59
N PHE A 216 -9.75 4.52 2.67
CA PHE A 216 -9.55 3.65 3.83
C PHE A 216 -10.88 3.03 4.23
N VAL A 217 -10.84 1.74 4.56
CA VAL A 217 -11.98 1.00 5.11
C VAL A 217 -11.62 0.58 6.52
N ALA A 218 -12.52 0.83 7.48
CA ALA A 218 -12.34 0.46 8.87
C ALA A 218 -13.58 -0.29 9.35
N ASP A 219 -13.37 -1.48 9.92
CA ASP A 219 -14.46 -2.29 10.46
C ASP A 219 -14.80 -1.82 11.90
N TYR A 220 -15.87 -1.01 11.95
CA TYR A 220 -16.72 -0.63 13.08
C TYR A 220 -16.25 0.36 14.18
N PRO A 221 -17.14 1.29 14.64
CA PRO A 221 -18.36 1.76 13.98
C PRO A 221 -18.05 2.89 12.98
N LEU A 222 -18.64 2.72 11.79
CA LEU A 222 -18.38 3.38 10.51
C LEU A 222 -18.33 4.92 10.52
N LYS A 223 -17.22 5.43 9.99
CA LYS A 223 -17.20 6.61 9.10
C LYS A 223 -16.19 6.33 7.99
N ALA A 224 -16.65 6.24 6.75
CA ALA A 224 -15.75 6.40 5.60
C ALA A 224 -15.10 7.79 5.74
N LEU A 225 -13.79 7.81 5.98
CA LEU A 225 -13.05 9.05 6.18
C LEU A 225 -12.61 9.55 4.82
N ARG A 226 -13.38 10.51 4.29
CA ARG A 226 -13.02 11.26 3.08
C ARG A 226 -11.80 12.12 3.38
N VAL A 227 -10.63 11.75 2.86
CA VAL A 227 -9.45 12.60 2.86
C VAL A 227 -9.26 13.15 1.44
N SER A 228 -9.77 14.36 1.21
CA SER A 228 -9.47 15.13 0.00
C SER A 228 -8.29 16.07 0.28
N ARG A 229 -7.18 15.92 -0.43
CA ARG A 229 -6.24 17.02 -0.65
C ARG A 229 -5.95 17.11 -2.13
N GLY A 230 -6.42 18.20 -2.75
CA GLY A 230 -5.98 18.58 -4.09
C GLY A 230 -4.49 18.88 -4.06
N TRP A 231 -3.77 18.45 -5.09
CA TRP A 231 -2.45 18.98 -5.42
C TRP A 231 -2.61 20.47 -5.74
N GLY A 232 -2.33 21.33 -4.76
CA GLY A 232 -2.12 22.75 -5.00
C GLY A 232 -0.71 22.93 -5.53
N GLY A 233 -0.57 23.02 -6.85
CA GLY A 233 0.66 23.50 -7.47
C GLY A 233 0.90 24.95 -7.06
N GLY A 234 2.05 25.20 -6.44
CA GLY A 234 2.69 26.51 -6.32
C GLY A 234 3.98 26.48 -7.13
#